data_AF-A0A261R6E1-F1
#
_entry.id   AF-A0A261R6E1-F1
#
_cell.length_a   1.000
_cell.length_b   1.000
_cell.length_c   1.000
_cell.angle_alpha   90.00
_cell.angle_beta   90.00
_cell.angle_gamma   90.00
#
_symmetry.space_group_name_H-M   'P 1'
#
loop_
_entity.id
_entity.type
_entity.pdbx_description
1 polymer ?
#
loop_
_entity_poly.entity_id
_entity_poly.type
_entity_poly.pdbx_seq_one_letter_code
_entity_poly.pdbx_strand_id
1 'polypeptide(L)' 'MNTAKLIRELMEQGLTQMMIAQHIGCSQGAVSQHLKADGKSTISHDRGVKLVALHKRFCGGAAKARAPTSIQTEGAWA' A
#
# COMPACT_ATOMS: atom_id res chain seq x y z
N MET A 1 2.13 -2.69 16.23
CA MET A 1 1.41 -2.83 14.94
C MET A 1 2.44 -2.74 13.82
N ASN A 2 2.59 -3.77 13.00
CA ASN A 2 3.62 -3.79 11.97
C ASN A 2 3.05 -3.35 10.61
N THR A 3 3.13 -2.05 10.32
CA THR A 3 2.55 -1.44 9.12
C THR A 3 3.23 -1.91 7.83
N ALA A 4 4.51 -2.28 7.88
CA ALA A 4 5.19 -2.88 6.74
C ALA A 4 4.57 -4.22 6.33
N LYS A 5 4.15 -5.04 7.31
CA LYS A 5 3.45 -6.30 7.04
C LYS A 5 2.10 -6.08 6.38
N LEU A 6 1.30 -5.14 6.88
CA LEU A 6 0.00 -4.78 6.28
C LEU A 6 0.13 -4.30 4.83
N ILE A 7 1.16 -3.51 4.53
CA ILE A 7 1.43 -3.05 3.17
C ILE A 7 1.79 -4.23 2.25
N ARG A 8 2.60 -5.19 2.73
CA ARG A 8 2.93 -6.41 1.96
C ARG A 8 1.69 -7.25 1.70
N GLU A 9 0.84 -7.47 2.70
CA GLU A 9 -0.41 -8.22 2.55
C GLU A 9 -1.35 -7.55 1.54
N LEU A 10 -1.46 -6.21 1.56
CA LEU A 10 -2.22 -5.45 0.56
C LEU A 10 -1.60 -5.58 -0.86
N MET A 11 -0.28 -5.62 -0.96
CA MET A 11 0.39 -5.86 -2.24
C MET A 11 0.16 -7.27 -2.77
N GLU A 12 0.10 -8.28 -1.89
CA GLU A 12 -0.27 -9.65 -2.25
C GLU A 12 -1.73 -9.75 -2.73
N GLN A 13 -2.61 -8.86 -2.26
CA GLN A 13 -3.97 -8.69 -2.79
C GLN A 13 -4.01 -7.97 -4.15
N GLY A 14 -2.86 -7.51 -4.69
CA GLY A 14 -2.76 -6.84 -5.97
C GLY A 14 -2.82 -5.31 -5.92
N LEU A 15 -2.82 -4.69 -4.73
CA LEU A 15 -2.73 -3.23 -4.63
C LEU A 15 -1.29 -2.76 -4.86
N THR A 16 -1.14 -1.70 -5.66
CA THR A 16 0.18 -1.08 -5.82
C THR A 16 0.51 -0.16 -4.65
N GLN A 17 1.81 0.07 -4.42
CA GLN A 17 2.28 1.03 -3.41
C GLN A 17 1.68 2.43 -3.61
N MET A 18 1.45 2.83 -4.86
CA MET A 18 0.81 4.11 -5.19
C MET A 18 -0.64 4.18 -4.71
N MET A 19 -1.43 3.12 -4.94
CA MET A 19 -2.82 3.08 -4.49
C MET A 19 -2.92 3.09 -2.96
N ILE A 20 -2.05 2.33 -2.30
CA ILE A 20 -1.97 2.30 -0.84
C ILE A 20 -1.61 3.69 -0.32
N ALA A 21 -0.60 4.33 -0.92
CA ALA A 21 -0.16 5.69 -0.57
C ALA A 21 -1.29 6.72 -0.73
N GLN A 22 -2.00 6.67 -1.86
CA GLN A 22 -3.13 7.56 -2.14
C GLN A 22 -4.25 7.38 -1.11
N HIS A 23 -4.52 6.15 -0.69
CA HIS A 23 -5.57 5.85 0.30
C HIS A 23 -5.21 6.32 1.71
N ILE A 24 -3.94 6.20 2.11
CA ILE A 24 -3.48 6.66 3.43
C ILE A 24 -3.11 8.15 3.43
N GLY A 25 -3.15 8.84 2.29
CA GLY A 25 -2.78 10.25 2.15
C GLY A 25 -1.27 10.48 2.27
N CYS A 26 -0.46 9.62 1.65
CA CYS A 26 0.99 9.71 1.59
C CYS A 26 1.50 9.63 0.15
N SER A 27 2.77 9.97 -0.05
CA SER A 27 3.47 9.75 -1.32
C SER A 27 3.93 8.29 -1.45
N GLN A 28 4.01 7.78 -2.69
CA GLN A 28 4.54 6.43 -2.96
C GLN A 28 5.98 6.27 -2.44
N GLY A 29 6.81 7.32 -2.53
CA GLY A 29 8.15 7.33 -1.94
C GLY A 29 8.16 7.13 -0.41
N ALA A 30 7.16 7.64 0.31
CA ALA A 30 7.03 7.43 1.75
C ALA A 30 6.71 5.96 2.06
N VAL A 31 5.86 5.31 1.26
CA VAL A 31 5.58 3.87 1.37
C VAL A 31 6.83 3.04 1.07
N SER A 32 7.58 3.40 0.03
CA SER A 32 8.84 2.73 -0.33
C SER A 32 9.91 2.87 0.75
N GLN A 33 10.09 4.06 1.31
CA GLN A 33 10.98 4.28 2.45
C GLN A 33 10.55 3.49 3.68
N HIS A 34 9.24 3.41 3.94
CA HIS A 34 8.70 2.66 5.06
C HIS A 34 8.91 1.14 4.92
N LEU A 35 8.78 0.62 3.71
CA LEU A 35 9.11 -0.76 3.37
C LEU A 35 10.62 -1.05 3.50
N LYS A 36 11.48 -0.13 3.03
CA LYS A 36 12.94 -0.21 3.18
C LYS A 36 13.38 -0.16 4.65
N ALA A 37 12.69 0.63 5.46
CA ALA A 37 12.94 0.73 6.89
C ALA A 37 12.38 -0.47 7.68
N ASP A 38 11.76 -1.45 7.01
CA ASP A 38 11.12 -2.63 7.63
C ASP A 38 10.13 -2.26 8.75
N GLY A 39 9.39 -1.16 8.56
CA GLY A 39 8.43 -0.68 9.57
C GLY A 39 9.04 0.05 10.76
N LYS A 40 10.36 0.33 10.75
CA LYS A 40 11.04 1.15 11.76
C LYS A 40 10.77 2.65 11.62
N SER A 41 10.28 3.10 10.45
CA SER A 41 9.79 4.47 10.29
C SER A 41 8.50 4.67 11.07
N THR A 42 8.38 5.76 11.80
CA THR A 42 7.14 6.12 12.50
C THR A 42 6.14 6.72 11.51
N ILE A 43 5.06 5.99 11.21
CA ILE A 43 3.91 6.58 10.52
C ILE A 43 3.01 7.26 11.56
N SER A 44 2.46 8.42 11.22
CA SER A 44 1.46 9.09 12.06
C SER A 44 0.27 8.16 12.36
N HIS A 45 -0.26 8.28 13.58
CA HIS A 45 -1.36 7.44 14.07
C HIS A 45 -2.57 7.41 13.09
N ASP A 46 -2.98 8.57 12.58
CA ASP A 46 -4.06 8.72 11.59
C ASP A 46 -3.88 7.83 10.34
N ARG A 47 -2.66 7.80 9.80
CA ARG A 47 -2.31 7.01 8.61
C ARG A 47 -2.32 5.52 8.94
N GLY A 48 -1.87 5.15 10.14
CA GLY A 48 -1.96 3.79 10.65
C GLY A 48 -3.40 3.29 10.69
N VAL A 49 -4.33 4.11 11.21
CA VAL A 49 -5.76 3.78 11.27
C VAL A 49 -6.34 3.56 9.87
N LYS A 50 -6.05 4.46 8.92
CA LYS A 50 -6.46 4.32 7.51
C LYS A 50 -5.92 3.05 6.86
N LEU A 51 -4.66 2.70 7.13
CA LEU A 51 -4.04 1.48 6.60
C LEU A 51 -4.72 0.22 7.14
N VAL A 52 -5.07 0.19 8.44
CA VAL A 52 -5.80 -0.93 9.04
C VAL A 52 -7.20 -1.05 8.48
N ALA A 53 -7.90 0.08 8.29
CA ALA A 53 -9.23 0.09 7.69
C ALA A 53 -9.18 -0.45 6.24
N LEU A 54 -8.16 -0.05 5.47
CA LEU A 54 -7.91 -0.56 4.13
C LEU A 54 -7.63 -2.08 4.16
N HIS A 55 -6.72 -2.53 5.03
CA HIS A 55 -6.41 -3.94 5.18
C HIS A 55 -7.64 -4.78 5.57
N LYS A 56 -8.46 -4.31 6.50
CA LYS A 56 -9.71 -5.00 6.88
C LYS A 56 -10.69 -5.11 5.72
N ARG A 57 -10.76 -4.11 4.85
CA ARG A 57 -11.63 -4.13 3.66
C ARG A 57 -11.16 -5.15 2.62
N PHE A 58 -9.86 -5.27 2.38
CA PHE A 58 -9.31 -6.13 1.33
C PHE A 58 -8.94 -7.55 1.80
N CYS A 59 -8.55 -7.72 3.06
CA CYS A 59 -8.14 -9.00 3.63
C CYS A 59 -9.21 -9.63 4.55
N GLY A 60 -10.10 -8.83 5.14
CA GLY A 60 -11.17 -9.31 6.04
C GLY A 60 -12.48 -9.70 5.36
N GLY A 61 -12.68 -9.29 4.10
CA GLY A 61 -13.80 -9.71 3.27
C GLY A 61 -13.31 -10.64 2.18
N ALA A 62 -13.52 -11.94 2.36
CA ALA A 62 -13.16 -12.96 1.38
C ALA A 62 -13.75 -12.69 -0.02
N ALA A 63 -13.06 -13.23 -1.03
CA ALA A 63 -13.51 -13.49 -2.40
C ALA A 63 -13.26 -12.41 -3.47
N LYS A 64 -12.09 -12.53 -4.11
CA LYS A 64 -12.03 -12.84 -5.55
C LYS A 64 -12.84 -11.90 -6.45
N ALA A 65 -12.49 -10.62 -6.56
CA ALA A 65 -12.96 -9.82 -7.68
C ALA A 65 -11.99 -8.68 -8.03
N ARG A 66 -11.42 -8.80 -9.24
CA ARG A 66 -10.78 -7.76 -10.06
C ARG A 66 -9.36 -7.31 -9.68
N ALA A 67 -8.38 -7.95 -10.32
CA ALA A 67 -7.41 -7.19 -11.12
C ALA A 67 -8.20 -6.37 -12.17
N PRO A 68 -7.80 -5.14 -12.55
CA PRO A 68 -6.48 -4.76 -13.08
C PRO A 68 -5.95 -3.47 -12.40
N THR A 69 -4.72 -2.98 -12.57
CA THR A 69 -4.18 -2.44 -13.83
C THR A 69 -2.67 -2.29 -13.69
N SER A 70 -1.96 -3.04 -14.54
CA SER A 70 -0.65 -2.67 -15.03
C SER A 70 -0.79 -1.30 -15.71
N ILE A 71 -0.35 -0.22 -15.06
CA ILE A 71 -0.06 1.01 -15.79
C ILE A 71 1.36 0.82 -16.28
N GLN A 72 1.48 0.39 -17.54
CA GLN A 72 2.64 0.62 -18.39
C GLN A 72 3.11 2.06 -18.19
N THR A 73 4.30 2.26 -17.64
CA THR A 73 5.03 3.50 -17.90
C THR A 73 5.82 3.27 -19.17
N GLU A 74 5.15 3.38 -20.32
CA GLU A 74 5.83 3.73 -21.56
C GLU A 74 6.22 5.21 -21.47
N GLY A 75 7.48 5.49 -21.78
CA GLY A 75 8.10 6.82 -21.67
C GLY A 75 9.61 6.67 -21.51
N ALA A 76 10.32 6.17 -22.52
CA ALA A 76 10.84 6.99 -23.62
C ALA A 76 11.64 8.20 -23.08
N TRP A 77 12.89 7.97 -22.67
CA TRP A 77 13.89 9.02 -22.57
C TRP A 77 14.93 8.80 -23.67
N ALA A 78 14.83 9.72 -24.64
CA ALA A 78 15.79 10.25 -25.61
C ALA A 78 17.15 9.56 -25.78
#